data_AF-A0A6A4AUT2-F1
#
_entry.id   AF-A0A6A4AUT2-F1
#
_cell.length_a   1.000
_cell.length_b   1.000
_cell.length_c   1.000
_cell.angle_alpha   90.00
_cell.angle_beta   90.00
_cell.angle_gamma   90.00
#
_symmetry.space_group_name_H-M   'P 1'
#
loop_
_entity.id
_entity.type
_entity.pdbx_description
1 polymer ?
#
loop_
_entity_poly.entity_id
_entity_poly.type
_entity_poly.pdbx_seq_one_letter_code
_entity_poly.pdbx_strand_id
1 'polypeptide(L)'
;MTRTLGATDITPKIRVAVAVFLTTLSKEGRLRYGTVARAKQLFRLSRSSIQGIWALRDDPEALVQPRKPYSQRATRLSPDEVAARVAAVP
;
A
#
# COMPACT_ATOMS: atom_id res chain seq x y z
N MET A 1 -14.48 4.49 8.12
CA MET A 1 -13.58 5.33 7.29
C MET A 1 -13.33 4.63 5.96
N THR A 2 -13.98 5.10 4.90
CA THR A 2 -13.89 4.55 3.54
C THR A 2 -12.64 5.13 2.88
N ARG A 3 -11.62 4.31 2.61
CA ARG A 3 -10.45 4.77 1.85
C ARG A 3 -10.82 4.78 0.37
N THR A 4 -10.73 5.95 -0.24
CA THR A 4 -11.04 6.23 -1.65
C THR A 4 -10.30 5.25 -2.57
N LEU A 5 -11.04 4.60 -3.45
CA LEU A 5 -10.51 3.90 -4.63
C LEU A 5 -9.71 4.94 -5.43
N GLY A 6 -8.38 4.89 -5.37
CA GLY A 6 -7.51 5.93 -5.93
C GLY A 6 -6.34 6.34 -5.04
N ALA A 7 -6.20 5.80 -3.83
CA ALA A 7 -4.91 5.84 -3.13
C ALA A 7 -3.88 5.09 -4.00
N THR A 8 -3.10 5.84 -4.79
CA THR A 8 -2.11 5.31 -5.72
C THR A 8 -1.21 4.34 -4.97
N ASP A 9 -1.26 3.06 -5.36
CA ASP A 9 -0.40 2.05 -4.78
C ASP A 9 1.07 2.48 -4.93
N ILE A 10 1.87 2.22 -3.90
CA ILE A 10 3.30 2.54 -3.95
C ILE A 10 3.92 1.65 -5.01
N THR A 11 4.43 2.28 -6.08
CA THR A 11 5.01 1.54 -7.19
C THR A 11 6.17 0.66 -6.71
N PRO A 12 6.37 -0.53 -7.31
CA PRO A 12 7.52 -1.40 -7.03
C PRO A 12 8.85 -0.65 -6.97
N LYS A 13 9.07 0.26 -7.93
CA LYS A 13 10.26 1.11 -8.02
C LYS A 13 10.50 1.92 -6.73
N ILE A 14 9.45 2.57 -6.20
CA ILE A 14 9.59 3.33 -4.95
C ILE A 14 9.80 2.41 -3.76
N ARG A 15 9.14 1.25 -3.70
CA ARG A 15 9.35 0.27 -2.62
C ARG A 15 10.81 -0.20 -2.56
N VAL A 16 11.38 -0.57 -3.70
CA VAL A 16 12.80 -0.97 -3.82
C VAL A 16 13.72 0.18 -3.43
N ALA A 17 13.48 1.40 -3.93
CA ALA A 17 14.32 2.56 -3.59
C ALA A 17 14.30 2.87 -2.07
N VAL A 18 13.13 2.78 -1.43
CA VAL A 18 13.00 2.94 0.03
C VAL A 18 13.75 1.83 0.76
N ALA A 19 13.58 0.56 0.37
CA ALA A 19 14.26 -0.57 1.00
C ALA A 19 15.78 -0.40 0.93
N VAL A 20 16.33 -0.10 -0.25
CA VAL A 20 17.77 0.16 -0.45
C VAL A 20 18.25 1.34 0.40
N PHE A 21 17.52 2.46 0.39
CA PHE A 21 17.88 3.64 1.19
C PHE A 21 17.92 3.34 2.69
N LEU A 22 16.97 2.54 3.19
CA LEU A 22 16.96 2.14 4.59
C LEU A 22 18.09 1.15 4.90
N THR A 23 18.38 0.22 4.00
CA THR A 23 19.46 -0.76 4.16
C THR A 23 20.82 -0.07 4.26
N THR A 24 21.11 0.92 3.40
CA THR A 24 22.38 1.67 3.43
C THR A 24 22.57 2.49 4.71
N LEU A 25 21.47 2.89 5.35
CA LEU A 25 21.49 3.64 6.62
C LEU A 25 21.30 2.74 7.85
N SER A 26 21.05 1.45 7.64
CA SER A 26 20.94 0.48 8.72
C SER A 26 22.34 0.08 9.22
N LYS A 27 22.42 -0.25 10.51
CA LYS A 27 23.62 -0.88 11.09
C LYS A 27 23.15 -2.15 11.78
N GLU A 28 23.76 -3.28 11.46
CA GLU A 28 23.38 -4.60 12.03
C GLU A 28 21.88 -4.93 11.82
N GLY A 29 21.31 -4.53 10.67
CA GLY A 29 19.88 -4.73 10.38
C GLY A 29 18.93 -3.85 11.22
N ARG A 30 19.45 -2.88 11.97
CA ARG A 30 18.66 -1.94 12.77
C ARG A 30 18.71 -0.54 12.16
N LEU A 31 17.54 0.09 12.09
CA LEU A 31 17.43 1.49 11.67
C LEU A 31 17.82 2.41 12.83
N ARG A 32 18.74 3.34 12.55
CA ARG A 32 19.10 4.40 13.50
C ARG A 32 17.90 5.33 13.75
N TYR A 33 17.95 6.04 14.88
CA TYR A 33 16.96 7.06 15.19
C TYR A 33 16.89 8.12 14.08
N GLY A 34 15.68 8.55 13.73
CA GLY A 34 15.46 9.56 12.69
C GLY A 34 15.50 9.05 11.25
N THR A 35 16.02 7.84 10.96
CA THR A 35 16.10 7.31 9.58
C THR A 35 14.72 7.22 8.92
N VAL A 36 13.71 6.76 9.66
CA VAL A 36 12.32 6.69 9.18
C VAL A 36 11.76 8.09 8.92
N ALA A 37 12.06 9.08 9.77
CA ALA A 37 11.61 10.46 9.56
C ALA A 37 12.22 11.07 8.29
N ARG A 38 13.51 10.80 8.04
CA ARG A 38 14.20 11.23 6.82
C ARG A 38 13.61 10.56 5.58
N ALA A 39 13.33 9.26 5.64
CA ALA A 39 12.67 8.54 4.54
C ALA A 39 11.25 9.08 4.25
N LYS A 40 10.48 9.46 5.29
CA LYS A 40 9.16 10.10 5.10
C LYS A 40 9.27 11.38 4.29
N GLN A 41 10.23 12.24 4.63
CA GLN A 41 10.44 13.51 3.93
C GLN A 41 10.90 13.29 2.49
N LEU A 42 11.84 12.36 2.28
CA LEU A 42 12.43 12.09 0.97
C LEU A 42 11.42 11.45 -0.01
N PHE A 43 10.70 10.42 0.43
CA PHE A 43 9.80 9.64 -0.44
C PHE A 43 8.34 10.09 -0.35
N ARG A 44 8.02 11.07 0.51
CA ARG A 44 6.65 11.56 0.77
C ARG A 44 5.66 10.45 1.13
N LEU A 45 6.15 9.45 1.86
CA LEU A 45 5.36 8.30 2.31
C LEU A 45 5.00 8.40 3.80
N SER A 46 3.94 7.70 4.18
CA SER A 46 3.57 7.55 5.58
C SER A 46 4.60 6.71 6.35
N ARG A 47 4.64 6.89 7.68
CA ARG A 47 5.52 6.09 8.56
C ARG A 47 5.22 4.59 8.42
N SER A 48 3.93 4.24 8.41
CA SER A 48 3.47 2.86 8.32
C SER A 48 3.82 2.22 6.98
N SER A 49 3.73 2.96 5.88
CA SER A 49 4.20 2.51 4.57
C SER A 49 5.70 2.18 4.56
N ILE A 50 6.52 3.07 5.12
CA ILE A 50 7.97 2.87 5.21
C ILE A 50 8.33 1.68 6.08
N GLN A 51 7.68 1.52 7.24
CA GLN A 51 7.88 0.36 8.10
C GLN A 51 7.43 -0.95 7.45
N GLY A 52 6.31 -0.92 6.72
CA GLY A 52 5.84 -2.07 5.95
C GLY A 52 6.84 -2.48 4.87
N ILE A 53 7.42 -1.52 4.14
CA ILE A 53 8.49 -1.79 3.16
C ILE A 53 9.73 -2.37 3.86
N TRP A 54 10.14 -1.79 4.99
CA TRP A 54 11.29 -2.29 5.76
C TRP A 54 11.11 -3.72 6.27
N ALA A 55 9.89 -4.12 6.60
CA ALA A 55 9.58 -5.49 7.01
C ALA A 55 9.75 -6.49 5.86
N LEU A 56 9.59 -6.06 4.61
CA LEU A 56 9.74 -6.87 3.39
C LEU A 56 11.17 -6.88 2.84
N ARG A 57 12.14 -6.25 3.51
CA ARG A 57 13.49 -6.04 2.96
C ARG A 57 14.24 -7.33 2.60
N ASP A 58 13.93 -8.42 3.30
CA ASP A 58 14.58 -9.72 3.12
C ASP A 58 13.86 -10.58 2.05
N ASP A 59 12.75 -10.09 1.50
CA ASP A 59 11.96 -10.72 0.45
C ASP A 59 11.91 -9.80 -0.80
N PRO A 60 12.84 -9.97 -1.75
CA PRO A 60 12.89 -9.13 -2.94
C PRO A 60 11.66 -9.30 -3.83
N GLU A 61 11.00 -10.47 -3.84
CA GLU A 61 9.77 -10.68 -4.61
C GLU A 61 8.63 -9.84 -4.04
N ALA A 62 8.46 -9.78 -2.72
CA ALA A 62 7.42 -8.97 -2.09
C ALA A 62 7.59 -7.46 -2.34
N LEU A 63 8.82 -6.98 -2.57
CA LEU A 63 9.09 -5.59 -2.93
C LEU A 63 8.66 -5.26 -4.37
N VAL A 64 8.79 -6.22 -5.29
CA VAL A 64 8.50 -6.01 -6.72
C VAL A 64 7.08 -6.38 -7.13
N GLN A 65 6.45 -7.32 -6.42
CA GLN A 65 5.11 -7.78 -6.77
C GLN A 65 4.08 -6.63 -6.65
N PRO A 66 3.19 -6.47 -7.64
CA PRO A 66 2.03 -5.61 -7.49
C PRO A 66 1.23 -6.02 -6.26
N ARG A 67 0.71 -5.05 -5.51
CA ARG A 67 -0.18 -5.36 -4.40
C ARG A 67 -1.42 -6.06 -4.97
N LYS A 68 -1.85 -7.15 -4.33
CA LYS A 68 -3.12 -7.80 -4.73
C LYS A 68 -4.22 -6.75 -4.75
N PRO A 69 -5.01 -6.66 -5.84
CA PRO A 69 -6.11 -5.71 -5.90
C PRO A 69 -7.01 -5.93 -4.69
N TYR A 70 -7.46 -4.82 -4.10
CA TYR A 70 -8.37 -4.90 -2.97
C TYR A 70 -9.58 -5.70 -3.42
N SER A 71 -9.92 -6.77 -2.68
CA SER A 71 -11.15 -7.51 -2.94
C SER A 71 -12.29 -6.50 -2.94
N GLN A 72 -12.97 -6.34 -4.08
CA GLN A 72 -14.16 -5.49 -4.11
C GLN A 72 -15.08 -6.00 -3.02
N ARG A 73 -15.37 -5.14 -2.03
CA ARG A 73 -16.44 -5.45 -1.07
C ARG A 73 -17.67 -5.68 -1.90
N ALA A 74 -18.29 -6.86 -1.78
CA ALA A 74 -19.54 -7.17 -2.44
C ALA A 74 -20.52 -6.01 -2.17
N THR A 75 -20.79 -5.23 -3.22
CA THR A 75 -21.85 -4.22 -3.22
C THR A 75 -23.12 -4.98 -2.88
N ARG A 76 -23.85 -4.55 -1.84
CA ARG A 76 -24.96 -5.34 -1.28
C ARG A 76 -26.14 -5.56 -2.25
N LEU A 77 -26.11 -5.00 -3.45
CA LEU A 77 -26.98 -5.37 -4.55
C LEU A 77 -26.24 -5.21 -5.88
N SER A 78 -26.39 -6.19 -6.76
CA SER A 78 -25.99 -6.09 -8.16
C SER A 78 -26.83 -5.02 -8.88
N PRO A 79 -26.31 -4.31 -9.89
CA PRO A 79 -27.12 -3.43 -10.76
C PRO A 79 -28.38 -4.12 -11.30
N ASP A 80 -28.31 -5.41 -11.60
CA ASP A 80 -29.45 -6.21 -12.04
C ASP A 80 -30.52 -6.38 -10.95
N GLU A 81 -30.10 -6.56 -9.69
CA GLU A 81 -31.03 -6.65 -8.56
C GLU A 81 -31.67 -5.28 -8.25
N VAL A 82 -30.95 -4.18 -8.49
CA VAL A 82 -31.52 -2.83 -8.41
C VAL A 82 -32.53 -2.61 -9.54
N ALA A 83 -32.20 -2.98 -10.77
CA ALA A 83 -33.09 -2.87 -11.91
C ALA A 83 -34.37 -3.69 -11.72
N ALA A 84 -34.25 -4.93 -11.21
CA ALA A 84 -35.39 -5.79 -10.90
C ALA A 84 -36.29 -5.18 -9.81
N ARG A 85 -35.71 -4.53 -8.80
CA ARG A 85 -36.50 -3.86 -7.74
C ARG A 85 -37.17 -2.58 -8.22
N VAL A 86 -36.53 -1.81 -9.11
CA VAL A 86 -37.12 -0.61 -9.70
C VAL A 86 -38.27 -0.98 -10.64
N ALA A 87 -38.14 -2.06 -11.42
CA ALA A 87 -39.21 -2.55 -12.29
C ALA A 87 -40.44 -3.10 -11.54
N ALA A 88 -40.30 -3.41 -10.26
CA ALA A 88 -41.37 -3.96 -9.42
C ALA A 88 -42.15 -2.90 -8.60
N VAL A 89 -41.87 -1.60 -8.77
CA VAL A 89 -42.64 -0.51 -8.16
C VAL A 89 -43.77 -0.09 -9.12
N PRO A 90 -45.05 -0.16 -8.70
CA PRO A 90 -46.21 0.21 -9.53
C PRO A 90 -46.34 1.70 -9.79
#